data_AF-A0A1I7XTR3-F1
#
_entry.id   AF-A0A1I7XTR3-F1
#
_cell.length_a   1.000
_cell.length_b   1.000
_cell.length_c   1.000
_cell.angle_alpha   90.00
_cell.angle_beta   90.00
_cell.angle_gamma   90.00
#
_symmetry.space_group_name_H-M   'P 1'
#
loop_
_entity.id
_entity.type
_entity.pdbx_description
1 polymer ?
#
loop_
_entity_poly.entity_id
_entity_poly.type
_entity_poly.pdbx_seq_one_letter_code
_entity_poly.pdbx_strand_id
1 'polypeptide(L)'
;MSTANLPATVRGLFPKENLAFAEGINEKDAIVLKKVFKNHDCFERVGEMIDEVENESADLGSRMRAVLESNKARLVGLSPAAVEFSKKLCIMYSNQFSSIIFFFHF
;
A
#
# COMPACT_ATOMS: atom_id res chain seq x y z
N MET A 1 8.41 8.95 3.26
CA MET A 1 7.98 9.23 1.86
C MET A 1 7.07 10.45 1.86
N SER A 2 7.15 11.35 0.88
CA SER A 2 6.28 12.53 0.84
C SER A 2 5.08 12.32 -0.10
N THR A 3 3.89 12.11 0.47
CA THR A 3 2.61 12.16 -0.26
C THR A 3 2.31 13.57 -0.80
N ALA A 4 3.04 14.59 -0.34
CA ALA A 4 2.90 15.97 -0.82
C ALA A 4 3.38 16.17 -2.26
N ASN A 5 4.15 15.22 -2.81
CA ASN A 5 4.57 15.25 -4.21
C ASN A 5 3.47 14.76 -5.18
N LEU A 6 2.36 14.22 -4.66
CA LEU A 6 1.19 13.88 -5.47
C LEU A 6 0.32 15.12 -5.68
N PRO A 7 -0.23 15.35 -6.90
CA PRO A 7 -1.23 16.39 -7.12
C PRO A 7 -2.39 16.24 -6.13
N ALA A 8 -2.93 17.35 -5.61
CA ALA A 8 -4.00 17.33 -4.61
C ALA A 8 -5.21 16.48 -5.03
N THR A 9 -5.57 16.55 -6.33
CA THR A 9 -6.64 15.74 -6.92
C THR A 9 -6.35 14.24 -6.82
N VAL A 10 -5.10 13.83 -7.04
CA VAL A 10 -4.66 12.42 -6.95
C VAL A 10 -4.57 11.99 -5.50
N ARG A 11 -4.03 12.83 -4.62
CA ARG A 11 -3.96 12.57 -3.17
C ARG A 11 -5.36 12.35 -2.57
N GLY A 12 -6.36 13.11 -3.00
CA GLY A 12 -7.74 12.96 -2.54
C GLY A 12 -8.43 11.64 -2.92
N LEU A 13 -7.84 10.85 -3.81
CA LEU A 13 -8.38 9.55 -4.22
C LEU A 13 -7.93 8.40 -3.32
N PHE A 14 -6.89 8.60 -2.49
CA PHE A 14 -6.39 7.57 -1.62
C PHE A 14 -7.17 7.53 -0.30
N PRO A 15 -7.45 6.33 0.25
CA PRO A 15 -7.93 6.18 1.61
C PRO A 15 -6.97 6.85 2.61
N LYS A 16 -7.52 7.41 3.69
CA LYS A 16 -6.74 8.20 4.66
C LYS A 16 -5.66 7.36 5.34
N GLU A 17 -5.97 6.11 5.63
CA GLU A 17 -5.08 5.11 6.22
C GLU A 17 -3.87 4.81 5.32
N ASN A 18 -4.05 4.76 4.00
CA ASN A 18 -2.96 4.58 3.04
C ASN A 18 -2.04 5.80 3.01
N LEU A 19 -2.60 7.02 3.07
CA LEU A 19 -1.81 8.26 3.13
C LEU A 19 -1.04 8.36 4.44
N ALA A 20 -1.67 8.05 5.58
CA ALA A 20 -1.03 8.07 6.88
C ALA A 20 0.12 7.04 6.96
N PHE A 21 -0.08 5.84 6.43
CA PHE A 21 0.98 4.84 6.32
C PHE A 21 2.16 5.36 5.51
N ALA A 22 1.90 5.95 4.34
CA ALA A 22 2.91 6.53 3.46
C ALA A 22 3.76 7.62 4.12
N GLU A 23 3.09 8.52 4.83
CA GLU A 23 3.70 9.64 5.57
C GLU A 23 4.54 9.12 6.74
N GLY A 24 4.14 8.01 7.36
CA GLY A 24 4.88 7.33 8.43
C GLY A 24 6.08 6.50 7.98
N ILE A 25 6.31 6.31 6.68
CA ILE A 25 7.46 5.54 6.17
C ILE A 25 8.76 6.34 6.33
N ASN A 26 9.66 5.80 7.16
CA ASN A 26 11.04 6.26 7.32
C ASN A 26 12.00 5.56 6.33
N GLU A 27 13.28 5.92 6.35
CA GLU A 27 14.30 5.35 5.44
C GLU A 27 14.50 3.83 5.61
N LYS A 28 14.48 3.33 6.84
CA LYS A 28 14.65 1.88 7.11
C LYS A 28 13.48 1.09 6.56
N ASP A 29 12.27 1.60 6.76
CA ASP A 29 11.05 1.02 6.20
C ASP A 29 11.11 1.01 4.67
N ALA A 30 11.54 2.11 4.04
CA ALA A 30 11.65 2.23 2.60
C ALA A 30 12.63 1.21 1.99
N ILE A 31 13.75 0.93 2.66
CA ILE A 31 14.72 -0.10 2.24
C ILE A 31 14.08 -1.48 2.23
N VAL A 32 13.34 -1.84 3.29
CA VAL A 32 12.63 -3.13 3.39
C VAL A 32 11.57 -3.25 2.30
N LEU A 33 10.72 -2.23 2.14
CA LEU A 33 9.68 -2.23 1.10
C LEU A 33 10.27 -2.35 -0.30
N LYS A 34 11.37 -1.63 -0.60
CA LYS A 34 12.04 -1.72 -1.90
C LYS A 34 12.64 -3.10 -2.15
N LYS A 35 13.14 -3.78 -1.12
CA LYS A 35 13.67 -5.15 -1.22
C LYS A 35 12.54 -6.14 -1.53
N VAL A 36 11.46 -6.09 -0.77
CA VAL A 36 10.33 -7.02 -0.95
C VAL A 36 9.61 -6.75 -2.27
N PHE A 37 9.26 -5.50 -2.58
CA PHE A 37 8.45 -5.18 -3.76
C PHE A 37 9.16 -5.48 -5.09
N LYS A 38 10.50 -5.60 -5.11
CA LYS A 38 11.24 -6.07 -6.29
C LYS A 38 10.92 -7.52 -6.67
N ASN A 39 10.48 -8.33 -5.71
CA ASN A 39 10.20 -9.75 -5.89
C ASN A 39 8.71 -10.01 -6.22
N HIS A 40 7.88 -8.96 -6.22
CA HIS A 40 6.45 -9.07 -6.45
C HIS A 40 6.05 -8.27 -7.69
N ASP A 41 5.96 -8.95 -8.83
CA ASP A 41 5.60 -8.35 -10.12
C ASP A 41 4.11 -7.93 -10.19
N CYS A 42 3.26 -8.49 -9.31
CA CYS A 42 1.84 -8.20 -9.27
C CYS A 42 1.30 -8.24 -7.84
N PHE A 43 0.58 -7.19 -7.44
CA PHE A 43 -0.04 -7.05 -6.12
C PHE A 43 -1.30 -7.92 -5.93
N GLU A 44 -1.54 -8.93 -6.76
CA GLU A 44 -2.64 -9.89 -6.53
C GLU A 44 -2.43 -10.71 -5.24
N ARG A 45 -1.21 -10.72 -4.70
CA ARG A 45 -0.81 -11.46 -3.49
C ARG A 45 -0.35 -10.53 -2.36
N VAL A 46 -1.11 -9.45 -2.10
CA VAL A 46 -0.81 -8.49 -1.01
C VAL A 46 -0.57 -9.18 0.34
N GLY A 47 -1.26 -10.29 0.62
CA GLY A 47 -1.05 -11.08 1.85
C GLY A 47 0.37 -11.67 1.94
N GLU A 48 0.82 -12.36 0.89
CA GLU A 48 2.17 -12.95 0.83
C GLU A 48 3.26 -11.87 0.93
N MET A 49 3.04 -10.73 0.28
CA MET A 49 3.94 -9.58 0.38
C MET A 49 4.01 -9.01 1.81
N ILE A 50 2.88 -8.93 2.53
CA ILE A 50 2.86 -8.49 3.93
C ILE A 50 3.60 -9.49 4.81
N ASP A 51 3.42 -10.80 4.59
CA ASP A 51 4.12 -11.83 5.35
C ASP A 51 5.65 -11.73 5.14
N GLU A 52 6.12 -11.48 3.91
CA GLU A 52 7.53 -11.23 3.63
C GLU A 52 8.06 -9.96 4.31
N VAL A 53 7.29 -8.86 4.29
CA VAL A 53 7.66 -7.64 5.01
C VAL A 53 7.71 -7.89 6.51
N GLU A 54 6.76 -8.65 7.07
CA GLU A 54 6.70 -8.96 8.50
C GLU A 54 7.90 -9.81 8.97
N ASN A 55 8.40 -10.70 8.11
CA ASN A 55 9.62 -11.47 8.36
C ASN A 55 10.88 -10.59 8.40
N GLU A 56 10.94 -9.51 7.62
CA GLU A 56 12.07 -8.57 7.60
C GLU A 56 11.92 -7.47 8.67
N SER A 57 10.68 -7.05 8.97
CA SER A 57 10.33 -6.02 9.93
C SER A 57 8.90 -6.23 10.45
N ALA A 58 8.79 -6.84 11.63
CA ALA A 58 7.50 -7.16 12.26
C ALA A 58 6.62 -5.92 12.47
N ASP A 59 7.21 -4.79 12.89
CA ASP A 59 6.48 -3.53 13.05
C ASP A 59 5.87 -3.03 11.73
N LEU A 60 6.67 -3.03 10.67
CA LEU A 60 6.25 -2.56 9.36
C LEU A 60 5.17 -3.47 8.76
N GLY A 61 5.36 -4.79 8.85
CA GLY A 61 4.37 -5.78 8.44
C GLY A 61 3.05 -5.62 9.18
N SER A 62 3.10 -5.41 10.50
CA SER A 62 1.92 -5.14 11.33
C SER A 62 1.17 -3.88 10.89
N ARG A 63 1.88 -2.78 10.62
CA ARG A 63 1.29 -1.54 10.09
C ARG A 63 0.64 -1.75 8.72
N MET A 64 1.27 -2.51 7.82
CA MET A 64 0.68 -2.85 6.52
C MET A 64 -0.59 -3.70 6.67
N ARG A 65 -0.58 -4.68 7.59
CA ARG A 65 -1.73 -5.53 7.89
C ARG A 65 -2.91 -4.71 8.42
N ALA A 66 -2.66 -3.74 9.29
CA ALA A 66 -3.70 -2.84 9.80
C ALA A 66 -4.36 -1.98 8.69
N VAL A 67 -3.56 -1.49 7.73
CA VAL A 67 -4.08 -0.75 6.57
C VAL A 67 -4.91 -1.66 5.66
N LEU A 68 -4.48 -2.91 5.46
CA LEU A 68 -5.24 -3.89 4.68
C LEU A 68 -6.59 -4.20 5.33
N GLU A 69 -6.63 -4.46 6.64
CA GLU A 69 -7.87 -4.72 7.36
C GLU A 69 -8.81 -3.50 7.36
N SER A 70 -8.27 -2.29 7.52
CA SER A 70 -9.07 -1.05 7.39
C SER A 70 -9.70 -0.92 6.00
N ASN A 71 -8.94 -1.22 4.95
CA ASN A 71 -9.47 -1.22 3.58
C ASN A 71 -10.51 -2.31 3.35
N LYS A 72 -10.33 -3.51 3.91
CA LYS A 72 -11.34 -4.59 3.84
C LYS A 72 -12.64 -4.18 4.53
N ALA A 73 -12.57 -3.48 5.66
CA ALA A 73 -13.76 -2.98 6.35
C ALA A 73 -14.61 -2.04 5.47
N ARG A 74 -13.98 -1.28 4.56
CA ARG A 74 -14.69 -0.42 3.59
C ARG A 74 -15.49 -1.20 2.53
N LEU A 75 -15.23 -2.50 2.40
CA LEU A 75 -15.91 -3.38 1.45
C LEU A 75 -17.15 -4.07 2.05
N VAL A 76 -17.31 -4.02 3.38
CA VAL A 76 -18.42 -4.67 4.07
C VAL A 76 -19.74 -4.03 3.65
N GLY A 77 -20.70 -4.87 3.24
CA GLY A 77 -22.04 -4.41 2.82
C GLY A 77 -22.13 -3.95 1.36
N LEU A 78 -21.03 -3.95 0.60
CA LEU A 78 -21.06 -3.68 -0.84
C LEU A 78 -21.54 -4.90 -1.63
N SER A 79 -22.08 -4.66 -2.82
CA SER A 79 -22.41 -5.73 -3.76
C SER A 79 -21.14 -6.45 -4.27
N PRO A 80 -21.22 -7.71 -4.71
CA PRO A 80 -20.06 -8.43 -5.25
C PRO A 80 -19.35 -7.69 -6.38
N ALA A 81 -20.10 -7.04 -7.28
CA ALA A 81 -19.54 -6.24 -8.37
C ALA A 81 -18.81 -4.98 -7.86
N ALA A 82 -19.36 -4.31 -6.84
CA ALA A 82 -18.69 -3.18 -6.20
C ALA A 82 -17.41 -3.61 -5.48
N VAL A 83 -17.43 -4.76 -4.81
CA VAL A 83 -16.22 -5.35 -4.19
C VAL A 83 -15.15 -5.66 -5.24
N GLU A 84 -15.52 -6.26 -6.38
CA GLU A 84 -14.58 -6.56 -7.46
C GLU A 84 -13.96 -5.28 -8.05
N PHE A 85 -14.78 -4.25 -8.28
CA PHE A 85 -14.30 -2.95 -8.72
C PHE A 85 -13.36 -2.30 -7.70
N SER A 86 -13.71 -2.32 -6.41
CA SER A 86 -12.85 -1.78 -5.35
C SER A 86 -11.51 -2.52 -5.25
N LYS A 87 -11.47 -3.83 -5.46
CA LYS A 87 -10.20 -4.58 -5.52
C LYS A 87 -9.29 -4.09 -6.65
N LYS A 88 -9.86 -3.83 -7.84
CA LYS A 88 -9.11 -3.26 -8.98
C LYS A 88 -8.54 -1.88 -8.64
N LEU A 89 -9.32 -1.03 -7.98
CA LEU A 89 -8.85 0.27 -7.49
C LEU A 89 -7.68 0.12 -6.50
N CYS A 90 -7.79 -0.77 -5.52
CA CYS A 90 -6.71 -1.04 -4.56
C CYS A 90 -5.42 -1.48 -5.25
N ILE A 91 -5.49 -2.34 -6.27
CA ILE A 91 -4.31 -2.77 -7.05
C ILE A 91 -3.69 -1.58 -7.79
N MET A 92 -4.48 -0.72 -8.44
CA MET A 92 -3.96 0.48 -9.09
C MET A 92 -3.24 1.41 -8.10
N TYR A 93 -3.82 1.63 -6.91
CA TYR A 93 -3.19 2.44 -5.87
C TYR A 93 -1.90 1.81 -5.34
N SER A 94 -1.87 0.49 -5.12
CA SER A 94 -0.67 -0.22 -4.70
C SER A 94 0.45 -0.14 -5.74
N ASN A 95 0.13 -0.25 -7.03
CA ASN A 95 1.09 -0.06 -8.11
C ASN A 95 1.64 1.38 -8.15
N GLN A 96 0.77 2.38 -7.95
CA GLN A 96 1.19 3.78 -7.83
C GLN A 96 2.09 4.00 -6.60
N PHE A 97 1.77 3.37 -5.48
CA PHE A 97 2.57 3.38 -4.25
C PHE A 97 3.96 2.78 -4.45
N SER A 98 4.03 1.61 -5.09
CA SER A 98 5.29 0.96 -5.46
C SER A 98 6.12 1.89 -6.37
N SER A 99 5.49 2.47 -7.39
CA SER A 99 6.16 3.39 -8.30
C SER A 99 6.72 4.63 -7.58
N ILE A 100 6.01 5.17 -6.58
CA ILE A 100 6.52 6.28 -5.76
C ILE A 100 7.75 5.85 -4.94
N ILE A 101 7.74 4.64 -4.36
CA ILE A 101 8.89 4.06 -3.64
C ILE A 101 10.10 3.89 -4.57
N PHE A 102 9.87 3.46 -5.83
CA PHE A 102 10.93 3.19 -6.79
C PHE A 102 11.49 4.45 -7.47
N PHE A 103 10.68 5.49 -7.71
CA PHE A 103 11.09 6.68 -8.49
C PHE A 103 11.55 7.90 -7.67
N PHE A 104 11.18 8.03 -6.38
CA PHE A 104 11.56 9.21 -5.56
C PHE A 104 12.73 8.96 -4.58
N HIS A 105 13.59 7.99 -4.87
CA HIS A 105 14.85 7.73 -4.15
C HIS A 105 16.06 7.68 -5.11
N PHE A 106 16.14 8.68 -5.99
CA PHE A 106 17.34 9.04 -6.76
C PHE A 106 17.88 10.37 -6.26
#